data_AF-A0A8T5SVG2-F1
#
_entry.id   AF-A0A8T5SVG2-F1
#
_cell.length_a   1.000
_cell.length_b   1.000
_cell.length_c   1.000
_cell.angle_alpha   90.00
_cell.angle_beta   90.00
_cell.angle_gamma   90.00
#
_symmetry.space_group_name_H-M   'P 1'
#
loop_
_entity.id
_entity.type
_entity.pdbx_description
1 polymer ?
#
loop_
_entity_poly.entity_id
_entity_poly.type
_entity_poly.pdbx_seq_one_letter_code
_entity_poly.pdbx_strand_id
1 'polypeptide(L)' 'MDKWEEQFLREIVELDTNSDEKKNYAVCAEVIKKYCEEAGLEVEVFDSMQDGIPQPNVVATMDVG' A
#
# COMPACT_ATOMS: atom_id res chain seq x y z
N MET A 1 -1.77 7.20 20.20
CA MET A 1 -1.66 6.47 18.92
C MET A 1 -1.35 5.04 19.27
N ASP A 2 -2.08 4.09 18.70
CA ASP A 2 -1.74 2.68 18.89
C ASP A 2 -0.35 2.41 18.30
N LYS A 3 0.41 1.47 18.86
CA LYS A 3 1.74 1.10 18.35
C LYS A 3 1.67 0.60 16.92
N TRP A 4 0.56 -0.08 16.57
CA TRP A 4 0.28 -0.53 15.23
C TRP A 4 0.15 0.65 14.25
N GLU A 5 -0.65 1.66 14.61
CA GLU A 5 -0.84 2.87 13.79
C GLU A 5 0.45 3.66 13.62
N GLU A 6 1.24 3.84 14.69
CA GLU A 6 2.52 4.55 14.62
C GLU A 6 3.51 3.83 13.68
N GLN A 7 3.60 2.50 13.80
CA GLN A 7 4.50 1.71 12.98
C GLN A 7 4.09 1.74 11.50
N PHE A 8 2.80 1.62 11.21
CA PHE A 8 2.28 1.78 9.85
C PHE A 8 2.65 3.14 9.27
N LEU A 9 2.36 4.23 9.98
CA LEU A 9 2.66 5.59 9.54
C LEU A 9 4.16 5.81 9.33
N ARG A 10 5.00 5.25 10.19
CA ARG A 10 6.46 5.32 10.06
C ARG A 10 6.94 4.61 8.80
N GLU A 11 6.49 3.37 8.56
CA GLU A 11 6.89 2.57 7.40
C GLU A 11 6.49 3.26 6.08
N ILE A 12 5.28 3.81 5.97
CA ILE A 12 4.85 4.47 4.71
C ILE A 12 5.56 5.81 4.45
N VAL A 13 5.89 6.57 5.50
CA VAL A 13 6.56 7.87 5.36
C VAL A 13 8.04 7.70 5.00
N GLU A 14 8.72 6.68 5.55
CA GLU A 14 10.13 6.42 5.27
C GLU A 14 10.39 5.97 3.82
N LEU A 15 9.36 5.50 3.10
CA LEU A 15 9.49 5.01 1.73
C LEU A 15 9.65 6.10 0.66
N ASP A 16 9.40 7.38 0.94
CA ASP A 16 9.51 8.48 -0.03
C ASP A 16 8.85 8.14 -1.39
N THR A 17 7.53 8.03 -1.40
CA THR A 17 6.78 7.88 -2.65
C THR A 17 6.66 9.23 -3.35
N ASN A 18 7.09 9.30 -4.60
CA ASN A 18 7.14 10.54 -5.37
C ASN A 18 6.52 10.34 -6.75
N SER A 19 5.62 11.25 -7.11
CA SER A 19 4.88 11.16 -8.37
C SER A 19 5.58 11.64 -9.62
N ASP A 20 6.51 12.58 -9.46
CA ASP A 20 7.32 13.10 -10.55
C ASP A 20 8.40 12.08 -10.94
N GLU A 21 9.03 11.47 -9.93
CA GLU A 21 10.07 10.44 -10.10
C GLU A 21 9.50 9.03 -10.26
N LYS A 22 8.20 8.83 -10.01
CA LYS A 22 7.47 7.55 -10.08
C LYS A 22 8.19 6.42 -9.33
N LYS A 23 8.62 6.68 -8.10
CA LYS A 23 9.42 5.73 -7.31
C LYS A 23 8.68 5.20 -6.08
N ASN A 24 9.12 4.03 -5.63
CA ASN A 24 8.69 3.37 -4.38
C ASN A 24 7.21 2.99 -4.27
N TYR A 25 6.43 3.12 -5.35
CA TYR A 25 5.02 2.72 -5.39
C TYR A 25 4.80 1.25 -5.09
N ALA A 26 5.57 0.36 -5.73
CA ALA A 26 5.46 -1.08 -5.50
C ALA A 26 5.76 -1.47 -4.05
N VAL A 27 6.80 -0.87 -3.46
CA VAL A 27 7.16 -1.14 -2.06
C VAL A 27 6.07 -0.61 -1.12
N CYS A 28 5.54 0.59 -1.38
CA CYS A 28 4.45 1.15 -0.60
C CYS A 28 3.17 0.30 -0.69
N ALA A 29 2.84 -0.21 -1.89
CA ALA A 29 1.69 -1.08 -2.08
C ALA A 29 1.81 -2.40 -1.30
N GLU A 30 3.00 -3.02 -1.23
CA GLU A 30 3.22 -4.21 -0.41
C GLU A 30 3.07 -3.93 1.10
N VAL A 31 3.53 -2.76 1.57
CA VAL A 31 3.31 -2.34 2.96
C VAL A 31 1.82 -2.18 3.23
N ILE A 32 1.10 -1.43 2.39
CA ILE A 32 -0.35 -1.22 2.56
C ILE A 32 -1.10 -2.56 2.55
N LYS A 33 -0.79 -3.43 1.58
CA LYS A 33 -1.39 -4.77 1.47
C LYS A 33 -1.21 -5.57 2.77
N LYS A 34 0.01 -5.65 3.29
CA LYS A 34 0.31 -6.36 4.55
C LYS A 34 -0.58 -5.86 5.70
N TYR A 35 -0.66 -4.55 5.90
CA TYR A 35 -1.46 -3.97 6.99
C TYR A 35 -2.97 -4.19 6.79
N CYS A 36 -3.47 -4.14 5.55
CA CYS A 36 -4.86 -4.46 5.24
C CYS A 36 -5.18 -5.94 5.51
N GLU A 37 -4.30 -6.87 5.11
CA GLU A 37 -4.45 -8.30 5.39
C GLU A 37 -4.39 -8.60 6.89
N GLU A 38 -3.48 -7.96 7.65
CA GLU A 38 -3.42 -8.07 9.11
C GLU A 38 -4.69 -7.57 9.82
N ALA A 39 -5.36 -6.58 9.22
CA ALA A 39 -6.65 -6.07 9.69
C ALA A 39 -7.84 -6.97 9.30
N GLY A 40 -7.59 -8.08 8.57
CA GLY A 40 -8.61 -9.04 8.14
C GLY A 40 -9.37 -8.62 6.87
N LEU A 41 -8.82 -7.69 6.08
CA LEU A 41 -9.41 -7.28 4.81
C LEU A 41 -9.00 -8.23 3.69
N GLU A 42 -9.90 -8.45 2.74
CA GLU A 42 -9.54 -9.06 1.46
C GLU A 42 -8.84 -8.01 0.59
N VAL A 43 -7.70 -8.35 0.01
CA VAL A 43 -6.88 -7.38 -0.74
C VAL A 43 -6.58 -7.88 -2.14
N GLU A 44 -6.87 -7.03 -3.12
CA GLU A 44 -6.48 -7.20 -4.52
C GLU A 44 -5.54 -6.07 -4.94
N VAL A 45 -4.57 -6.39 -5.81
CA VAL A 45 -3.60 -5.41 -6.32
C VAL A 45 -3.68 -5.37 -7.85
N PHE A 46 -3.97 -4.19 -8.39
CA PHE A 46 -4.05 -3.96 -9.83
C PHE A 46 -2.92 -3.05 -10.28
N ASP A 47 -1.98 -3.60 -11.04
CA ASP A 47 -0.87 -2.83 -11.58
C ASP A 47 -1.16 -2.39 -13.02
N SER A 48 -1.19 -1.08 -13.23
CA SER A 48 -1.43 -0.49 -14.54
C SER A 48 -0.19 -0.52 -15.45
N MET A 49 1.01 -0.72 -14.88
CA MET A 49 2.30 -0.74 -15.59
C MET A 49 2.47 0.40 -16.60
N GLN A 50 1.92 1.58 -16.32
CA GLN A 50 2.00 2.72 -17.23
C GLN A 50 3.46 3.12 -17.46
N ASP A 51 3.81 3.34 -18.73
CA ASP A 51 5.18 3.59 -19.20
C ASP A 51 6.19 2.49 -18.83
N GLY A 52 5.73 1.26 -18.57
CA GLY A 52 6.56 0.14 -18.12
C GLY A 52 7.01 0.25 -16.67
N ILE A 53 6.48 1.20 -15.90
CA ILE A 53 6.79 1.42 -14.49
C ILE A 53 5.64 0.85 -13.65
N PRO A 54 5.94 0.01 -12.63
CA PRO A 54 4.93 -0.47 -11.69
C PRO A 54 4.18 0.68 -11.02
N GLN A 55 2.85 0.68 -11.18
CA GLN A 55 1.91 1.63 -10.60
C GLN A 55 0.73 0.86 -10.02
N PRO A 56 0.97 0.09 -8.94
CA PRO A 56 -0.05 -0.73 -8.30
C PRO A 56 -1.07 0.11 -7.56
N ASN A 57 -2.34 -0.29 -7.69
CA ASN A 57 -3.45 0.19 -6.89
C ASN A 57 -3.90 -0.94 -5.97
N VAL A 58 -3.93 -0.69 -4.67
CA VAL A 58 -4.41 -1.63 -3.66
C VAL A 58 -5.90 -1.39 -3.45
N VAL A 59 -6.70 -2.44 -3.61
CA VAL A 59 -8.15 -2.44 -3.33
C VAL A 59 -8.37 -3.38 -2.15
N ALA A 60 -8.80 -2.83 -1.02
CA ALA A 60 -9.10 -3.60 0.19
C ALA A 60 -10.61 -3.60 0.45
N THR A 61 -11.16 -4.79 0.68
CA THR A 61 -12.60 -5.03 0.86
C THR A 61 -12.85 -5.57 2.27
N MET A 62 -13.88 -5.04 2.92
CA MET A 62 -14.39 -5.54 4.19
C MET A 62 -15.81 -6.07 3.98
N ASP A 63 -16.01 -7.36 4.22
CA ASP A 63 -17.35 -7.95 4.29
C ASP A 63 -17.98 -7.62 5.66
N VAL A 64 -19.18 -7.05 5.63
CA VAL A 64 -19.94 -6.66 6.84
C VAL A 64 -21.26 -7.42 6.97
N GLY A 65 -21.53 -8.40 6.09
CA GLY A 65 -22.77 -9.19 6.08
C GLY A 65 -23.91 -8.61 5.25
#